data_AF-A0A952GXC3-F1
#
_entry.id   AF-A0A952GXC3-F1
#
_cell.length_a   1.000
_cell.length_b   1.000
_cell.length_c   1.000
_cell.angle_alpha   90.00
_cell.angle_beta   90.00
_cell.angle_gamma   90.00
#
_symmetry.space_group_name_H-M   'P 1'
#
loop_
_entity.id
_entity.type
_entity.pdbx_description
1 polymer ?
#
loop_
_entity_poly.entity_id
_entity_poly.type
_entity_poly.pdbx_seq_one_letter_code
_entity_poly.pdbx_strand_id
1 'polypeptide(L)'
;MTIRFAAARTRDGAALSRVLTAPAANDAANDNGAALGRDALLRAALRHFAEHGLGAADHARAAAEAAFFSGDRESYQRWLEICRTLDRRMAAAVAARRRPCGAGRAP
;
A
#
# COMPACT_ATOMS: atom_id res chain seq x y z
N MET A 1 -45.32 35.60 -19.07
CA MET A 1 -45.46 34.43 -18.17
C MET A 1 -44.28 33.51 -18.43
N THR A 2 -43.51 33.16 -17.39
CA THR A 2 -42.35 32.27 -17.50
C THR A 2 -42.69 30.92 -16.88
N ILE A 3 -42.47 29.84 -17.62
CA ILE A 3 -42.63 28.47 -17.12
C ILE A 3 -41.27 28.02 -16.58
N ARG A 4 -41.23 27.56 -15.32
CA ARG A 4 -40.04 26.91 -14.72
C ARG A 4 -40.14 25.40 -14.94
N PHE A 5 -39.12 24.85 -15.63
CA PHE A 5 -38.91 23.42 -15.71
C PHE A 5 -38.06 22.94 -14.53
N ALA A 6 -38.50 21.87 -13.87
CA ALA A 6 -37.71 21.11 -12.91
C ALA A 6 -37.46 19.71 -13.50
N ALA A 7 -36.20 19.33 -13.71
CA ALA A 7 -35.86 18.01 -14.22
C ALA A 7 -36.20 16.93 -13.19
N ALA A 8 -36.83 15.84 -13.62
CA ALA A 8 -37.09 14.68 -12.76
C ALA A 8 -35.75 14.02 -12.39
N ARG A 9 -35.48 13.87 -11.10
CA ARG A 9 -34.34 13.07 -10.63
C ARG A 9 -34.67 11.60 -10.88
N THR A 10 -34.03 10.99 -11.87
CA THR A 10 -34.13 9.55 -12.10
C THR A 10 -33.43 8.82 -10.96
N ARG A 11 -34.12 7.82 -10.38
CA ARG A 11 -33.62 7.03 -9.24
C ARG A 11 -32.34 6.26 -9.58
N ASP A 12 -32.11 6.02 -10.87
CA ASP A 12 -30.91 5.37 -11.41
C ASP A 12 -29.65 6.23 -11.30
N GLY A 13 -29.78 7.56 -11.29
CA GLY A 13 -28.63 8.47 -11.16
C GLY A 13 -28.01 8.46 -9.77
N ALA A 14 -28.80 8.25 -8.72
CA ALA A 14 -28.34 8.34 -7.32
C ALA A 14 -27.43 7.17 -6.91
N ALA A 15 -27.66 5.98 -7.45
CA ALA A 15 -26.81 4.81 -7.20
C ALA A 15 -25.45 4.95 -7.91
N LEU A 16 -25.45 5.47 -9.14
CA LEU A 16 -24.24 5.69 -9.93
C LEU A 16 -23.40 6.85 -9.40
N SER A 17 -24.01 7.86 -8.75
CA SER A 17 -23.27 8.95 -8.13
C SER A 17 -22.26 8.47 -7.09
N ARG A 18 -22.54 7.44 -6.28
CA ARG A 18 -21.56 6.96 -5.28
C ARG A 18 -20.36 6.24 -5.90
N VAL A 19 -20.56 5.53 -7.01
CA VAL A 19 -19.48 4.82 -7.73
C VAL A 19 -18.63 5.81 -8.52
N LEU A 20 -19.27 6.82 -9.14
CA LEU A 20 -18.59 7.83 -9.95
C LEU A 20 -17.99 8.96 -9.10
N THR A 21 -18.47 9.17 -7.88
CA THR A 21 -17.82 10.02 -6.85
C THR A 21 -16.80 9.20 -6.06
N ALA A 22 -16.10 8.28 -6.73
CA ALA A 22 -14.84 7.80 -6.19
C ALA A 22 -13.94 9.04 -6.00
N PRO A 23 -13.24 9.18 -4.87
CA PRO A 23 -12.30 10.28 -4.69
C PRO A 23 -11.33 10.26 -5.87
N ALA A 24 -11.15 11.41 -6.51
CA ALA A 24 -10.19 11.57 -7.59
C ALA A 24 -8.85 11.00 -7.10
N ALA A 25 -8.30 10.03 -7.82
CA ALA A 25 -6.91 9.66 -7.63
C ALA A 25 -6.12 10.94 -7.90
N ASN A 26 -5.59 11.56 -6.84
CA ASN A 26 -4.90 12.85 -6.90
C ASN A 26 -3.56 12.80 -7.65
N ASP A 27 -3.23 11.67 -8.28
CA ASP A 27 -1.99 11.46 -9.03
C ASP A 27 -2.33 10.75 -10.33
N ALA A 28 -1.79 11.23 -11.46
CA ALA A 28 -1.72 10.39 -12.64
C ALA A 28 -0.82 9.20 -12.29
N ALA A 29 -1.12 8.00 -12.80
CA ALA A 29 -0.31 6.80 -12.54
C ALA A 29 1.18 6.95 -12.94
N ASN A 30 1.47 7.99 -13.72
CA ASN A 30 2.77 8.31 -14.31
C ASN A 30 3.51 9.41 -13.54
N ASP A 31 2.83 10.14 -12.65
CA ASP A 31 3.40 11.24 -11.85
C ASP A 31 4.14 10.69 -10.62
N ASN A 32 4.86 9.58 -10.82
CA ASN A 32 5.74 9.00 -9.82
C ASN A 32 6.93 9.94 -9.61
N GLY A 33 6.72 11.04 -8.87
CA GLY A 33 7.77 11.92 -8.36
C GLY A 33 8.73 11.09 -7.51
N ALA A 34 9.74 10.52 -8.15
CA ALA A 34 10.68 9.61 -7.51
C ALA A 34 11.76 10.42 -6.79
N ALA A 35 11.62 10.53 -5.47
CA ALA A 35 12.75 10.84 -4.61
C ALA A 35 13.84 9.77 -4.83
N LEU A 36 15.08 10.17 -5.12
CA LEU A 36 16.23 9.32 -5.47
C LEU A 36 16.46 8.10 -4.54
N GLY A 37 16.04 8.17 -3.28
CA GLY A 37 16.09 7.04 -2.34
C GLY A 37 15.17 5.87 -2.73
N ARG A 38 14.06 6.15 -3.42
CA ARG A 38 13.11 5.15 -3.92
C ARG A 38 13.73 4.28 -5.03
N ASP A 39 14.66 4.82 -5.81
CA ASP A 39 15.36 4.08 -6.88
C ASP A 39 16.35 3.05 -6.36
N ALA A 40 17.06 3.34 -5.27
CA ALA A 40 17.99 2.38 -4.66
C ALA A 40 17.21 1.18 -4.10
N LEU A 41 16.09 1.45 -3.42
CA LEU A 41 15.25 0.42 -2.84
C LEU A 41 14.49 -0.38 -3.90
N LEU A 42 13.97 0.29 -4.95
CA LEU A 42 13.35 -0.35 -6.09
C LEU A 42 14.33 -1.30 -6.80
N ARG A 43 15.58 -0.87 -7.04
CA ARG A 43 16.61 -1.74 -7.61
C ARG A 43 16.91 -2.95 -6.74
N ALA A 44 16.99 -2.77 -5.42
CA ALA A 44 17.17 -3.90 -4.50
C ALA A 44 15.99 -4.88 -4.55
N ALA A 45 14.75 -4.37 -4.56
CA ALA A 45 13.56 -5.19 -4.68
C ALA A 45 13.49 -5.95 -6.02
N LEU A 46 13.82 -5.30 -7.13
CA LEU A 46 13.84 -5.92 -8.46
C LEU A 46 14.94 -6.97 -8.60
N ARG A 47 16.12 -6.77 -8.01
CA ARG A 47 17.16 -7.80 -7.93
C ARG A 47 16.66 -9.01 -7.16
N HIS A 48 16.02 -8.78 -6.02
CA HIS A 48 15.47 -9.84 -5.20
C HIS A 48 14.37 -10.63 -5.92
N PHE A 49 13.53 -9.91 -6.69
CA PHE A 49 12.56 -10.53 -7.58
C PHE A 49 13.21 -11.33 -8.71
N ALA A 50 14.29 -10.84 -9.30
CA ALA A 50 15.02 -11.59 -10.33
C ALA A 50 15.64 -12.88 -9.78
N GLU A 51 16.08 -12.89 -8.51
CA GLU A 51 16.68 -14.05 -7.85
C GLU A 51 15.64 -15.10 -7.42
N HIS A 52 14.49 -14.68 -6.87
CA HIS A 52 13.52 -15.58 -6.25
C HIS A 52 12.16 -15.66 -6.95
N GLY A 53 11.95 -14.85 -7.99
CA GLY A 53 10.69 -14.78 -8.74
C GLY A 53 9.50 -14.41 -7.85
N LEU A 54 8.37 -15.09 -8.05
CA LEU A 54 7.14 -14.87 -7.28
C LEU A 54 7.31 -15.11 -5.77
N GLY A 55 8.30 -15.90 -5.35
CA GLY A 55 8.61 -16.14 -3.94
C GLY A 55 9.38 -15.01 -3.24
N ALA A 56 9.78 -13.95 -3.96
CA ALA A 56 10.61 -12.89 -3.41
C ALA A 56 9.96 -12.14 -2.24
N ALA A 57 8.63 -11.95 -2.27
CA ALA A 57 7.91 -11.30 -1.18
C ALA A 57 7.90 -12.17 0.09
N ASP A 58 7.69 -13.48 -0.06
CA ASP A 58 7.74 -14.43 1.06
C ASP A 58 9.15 -14.54 1.66
N HIS A 59 10.18 -14.51 0.83
CA HIS A 59 11.58 -14.50 1.28
C HIS A 59 11.91 -13.20 2.04
N ALA A 60 11.51 -12.04 1.51
CA ALA A 60 11.68 -10.75 2.20
C ALA A 60 10.93 -10.72 3.54
N ARG A 61 9.74 -11.31 3.63
CA ARG A 61 9.03 -11.49 4.91
C ARG A 61 9.84 -12.34 5.88
N ALA A 62 10.31 -13.50 5.47
CA ALA A 62 11.07 -14.41 6.34
C ALA A 62 12.34 -13.74 6.86
N ALA A 63 13.04 -13.00 6.00
CA ALA A 63 14.23 -12.23 6.38
C ALA A 63 13.88 -11.08 7.36
N ALA A 64 12.73 -10.41 7.18
CA ALA A 64 12.25 -9.42 8.14
C ALA A 64 11.93 -10.08 9.50
N GLU A 65 11.24 -11.22 9.52
CA GLU A 65 10.93 -11.95 10.75
C GLU A 65 12.23 -12.39 11.46
N ALA A 66 13.20 -12.93 10.73
CA ALA A 66 14.51 -13.29 11.28
C ALA A 66 15.25 -12.08 11.88
N ALA A 67 15.28 -10.94 11.18
CA ALA A 67 15.87 -9.70 11.67
C ALA A 67 15.13 -9.14 12.91
N PHE A 68 13.83 -9.34 12.98
CA PHE A 68 13.04 -9.00 14.17
C PHE A 68 13.47 -9.84 15.37
N PHE A 69 13.61 -11.15 15.19
CA PHE A 69 14.03 -12.06 16.26
C PHE A 69 15.48 -11.83 16.70
N SER A 70 16.37 -11.39 15.80
CA SER A 70 17.76 -11.02 16.14
C SER A 70 17.88 -9.63 16.77
N GLY A 71 16.79 -8.84 16.82
CA GLY A 71 16.80 -7.48 17.34
C GLY A 71 17.41 -6.44 16.40
N ASP A 72 17.76 -6.81 15.17
CA ASP A 72 18.29 -5.91 14.16
C ASP A 72 17.17 -5.08 13.51
N ARG A 73 16.97 -3.88 14.05
CA ARG A 73 15.96 -2.95 13.57
C ARG A 73 16.26 -2.38 12.18
N GLU A 74 17.54 -2.26 11.81
CA GLU A 74 17.93 -1.68 10.53
C GLU A 74 17.65 -2.68 9.41
N SER A 75 18.12 -3.91 9.56
CA SER A 75 17.82 -4.98 8.61
C SER A 75 16.32 -5.25 8.55
N TYR A 76 15.62 -5.23 9.68
CA TYR A 76 14.17 -5.37 9.71
C TYR A 76 13.47 -4.29 8.85
N GLN A 77 13.85 -3.02 9.02
CA GLN A 77 13.24 -1.92 8.26
C GLN A 77 13.51 -2.07 6.77
N ARG A 78 14.75 -2.41 6.41
CA ARG A 78 15.14 -2.63 5.02
C ARG A 78 14.35 -3.76 4.37
N TRP A 79 14.21 -4.91 5.03
CA TRP A 79 13.41 -6.03 4.51
C TRP A 79 11.93 -5.71 4.42
N LEU A 80 11.40 -4.95 5.39
CA LEU A 80 10.01 -4.49 5.34
C LEU A 80 9.75 -3.54 4.17
N GLU A 81 10.69 -2.64 3.85
CA GLU A 81 10.57 -1.74 2.70
C GLU A 81 10.67 -2.48 1.36
N ILE A 82 11.58 -3.46 1.25
CA ILE A 82 11.64 -4.35 0.08
C ILE A 82 10.31 -5.11 -0.07
N CYS A 83 9.80 -5.68 1.02
CA CYS A 83 8.50 -6.35 1.02
C CYS A 83 7.37 -5.40 0.63
N ARG A 84 7.36 -4.13 1.07
CA ARG A 84 6.34 -3.13 0.67
C ARG A 84 6.39 -2.80 -0.81
N THR A 85 7.59 -2.78 -1.39
CA THR A 85 7.78 -2.47 -2.81
C THR A 85 7.28 -3.61 -3.69
N LEU A 86 7.41 -4.86 -3.24
CA LEU A 86 6.92 -6.05 -3.94
C LEU A 86 5.43 -6.33 -3.66
N ASP A 87 5.03 -6.32 -2.39
CA ASP A 87 3.67 -6.60 -1.93
C ASP A 87 3.28 -5.75 -0.71
N ARG A 88 2.51 -4.69 -0.97
CA ARG A 88 2.03 -3.76 0.06
C ARG A 88 1.12 -4.43 1.10
N ARG A 89 0.31 -5.43 0.71
CA ARG A 89 -0.63 -6.11 1.61
C ARG A 89 0.11 -7.04 2.56
N MET A 90 1.04 -7.82 2.03
CA MET A 90 1.88 -8.71 2.83
C MET A 90 2.73 -7.91 3.83
N ALA A 91 3.34 -6.81 3.40
CA ALA A 91 4.13 -5.98 4.30
C ALA A 91 3.29 -5.33 5.42
N ALA A 92 2.04 -4.96 5.14
CA ALA A 92 1.13 -4.45 6.17
C ALA A 92 0.81 -5.54 7.23
N ALA A 93 0.63 -6.79 6.81
CA ALA A 93 0.41 -7.91 7.73
C ALA A 93 1.63 -8.16 8.63
N VAL A 94 2.85 -8.10 8.08
CA VAL A 94 4.10 -8.24 8.86
C VAL A 94 4.24 -7.10 9.87
N ALA A 95 4.01 -5.85 9.45
CA ALA A 95 4.04 -4.70 10.34
C ALA A 95 2.98 -4.78 11.45
N ALA A 96 1.80 -5.34 11.17
CA ALA A 96 0.75 -5.56 12.16
C ALA A 96 1.14 -6.63 13.19
N ARG A 97 1.83 -7.71 12.78
CA ARG A 97 2.35 -8.74 13.70
C ARG A 97 3.40 -8.19 14.68
N ARG A 98 4.12 -7.13 14.30
CA ARG A 98 5.04 -6.41 15.21
C ARG A 98 4.31 -5.67 16.33
N ARG A 99 3.05 -5.27 16.12
CA ARG A 99 2.25 -4.70 17.20
C ARG A 99 1.80 -5.87 18.06
N PRO A 100 2.31 -6.02 19.30
CA PRO A 100 1.78 -7.05 20.17
C PRO A 100 0.28 -6.82 20.30
N CYS A 101 -0.48 -7.90 20.20
CA CYS A 101 -1.89 -7.93 20.55
C CYS A 101 -1.99 -7.53 22.03
N GLY A 102 -2.14 -6.23 22.30
CA GLY A 102 -1.99 -5.68 23.66
C GLY A 102 -1.72 -4.17 23.79
N ALA A 103 -1.53 -3.40 22.70
CA ALA A 103 -1.53 -1.94 22.81
C ALA A 103 -2.98 -1.43 22.85
N GLY A 104 -3.55 -1.47 24.06
CA GLY A 104 -4.88 -0.99 24.37
C GLY A 104 -5.11 0.45 23.93
N ARG A 105 -6.30 0.67 23.41
CA ARG A 105 -6.99 1.96 23.34
C ARG A 105 -7.05 2.54 24.76
N ALA A 106 -6.26 3.57 25.05
CA ALA A 106 -6.52 4.47 26.16
C ALA A 106 -7.47 5.60 25.69
N PRO A 107 -8.38 6.08 26.55
CA PRO A 107 -9.48 6.99 26.19
C PRO A 107 -9.03 8.36 25.70
#